data_AF-A0A8C6UKX1-F1
#
_entry.id   AF-A0A8C6UKX1-F1
#
_cell.length_a   1.000
_cell.length_b   1.000
_cell.length_c   1.000
_cell.angle_alpha   90.00
_cell.angle_beta   90.00
_cell.angle_gamma   90.00
#
_symmetry.space_group_name_H-M   'P 1'
#
loop_
_entity.id
_entity.type
_entity.pdbx_description
1 polymer ?
#
loop_
_entity_poly.entity_id
_entity_poly.type
_entity_poly.pdbx_seq_one_letter_code
_entity_poly.pdbx_strand_id
1 'polypeptide(L)'
;MSEQSVDDRYAGCTEKMAKKVKGEYLPREINNSLFKSGWKKAESCANSKYETRKDKALTKDHLQAICAYTEELPNLYQPFNAAVRRGRPNYNTPAFQYHTLHYWLVSALEILRINKPCRITYRRSNVFTGAVNQIIRFGSFTSTSKEPNLPGFGKKTCFHIQTCYGGSLKDYSVFGKSEREVLIPPYEMFKIVKIAKGSYKSMTNCNTIFVLKNAGNLSNLKCIGPLNV
;
A
#
# COMPACT_ATOMS: atom_id res chain seq x y z
N MET A 1 -16.86 0.57 -0.94
CA MET A 1 -16.31 -0.25 0.16
C MET A 1 -15.29 -1.30 -0.29
N SER A 2 -15.13 -1.55 -1.59
CA SER A 2 -14.05 -2.39 -2.15
C SER A 2 -14.08 -3.84 -1.64
N GLU A 3 -15.25 -4.47 -1.68
CA GLU A 3 -15.51 -5.80 -1.11
C GLU A 3 -14.63 -6.92 -1.67
N GLN A 4 -14.17 -6.79 -2.91
CA GLN A 4 -13.32 -7.79 -3.58
C GLN A 4 -11.82 -7.59 -3.29
N SER A 5 -11.47 -6.63 -2.43
CA SER A 5 -10.09 -6.33 -2.06
C SER A 5 -9.47 -7.45 -1.23
N VAL A 6 -8.21 -7.78 -1.52
CA VAL A 6 -7.35 -8.49 -0.59
C VAL A 6 -6.92 -7.49 0.48
N ASP A 7 -7.46 -7.65 1.69
CA ASP A 7 -7.33 -6.68 2.77
C ASP A 7 -6.81 -7.29 4.08
N ASP A 8 -6.21 -8.48 3.99
CA ASP A 8 -5.71 -9.23 5.14
C ASP A 8 -4.69 -8.40 5.94
N ARG A 9 -4.91 -8.35 7.25
CA ARG A 9 -4.06 -7.64 8.22
C ARG A 9 -3.06 -8.57 8.91
N TYR A 10 -3.21 -9.88 8.73
CA TYR A 10 -2.39 -10.93 9.35
C TYR A 10 -2.35 -10.90 10.89
N ALA A 11 -3.30 -10.20 11.51
CA ALA A 11 -3.40 -10.08 12.96
C ALA A 11 -3.63 -11.47 13.58
N GLY A 12 -2.69 -11.89 14.44
CA GLY A 12 -2.70 -13.22 15.08
C GLY A 12 -2.05 -14.35 14.26
N CYS A 13 -1.49 -14.07 13.07
CA CYS A 13 -0.81 -15.09 12.26
C CYS A 13 0.46 -14.61 11.54
N THR A 14 1.00 -13.44 11.90
CA THR A 14 2.18 -12.84 11.26
C THR A 14 3.33 -13.84 11.10
N GLU A 15 3.74 -14.55 12.15
CA GLU A 15 4.85 -15.51 12.08
C GLU A 15 4.55 -16.71 11.18
N LYS A 16 3.35 -17.27 11.27
CA LYS A 16 2.91 -18.38 10.41
C LYS A 16 2.87 -17.95 8.94
N MET A 17 2.39 -16.73 8.68
CA MET A 17 2.35 -16.17 7.33
C MET A 17 3.76 -15.90 6.81
N ALA A 18 4.68 -15.39 7.63
CA ALA A 18 6.08 -15.22 7.25
C ALA A 18 6.72 -16.53 6.78
N LYS A 19 6.51 -17.62 7.54
CA LYS A 19 6.99 -18.96 7.19
C LYS A 19 6.37 -19.44 5.87
N LYS A 20 5.05 -19.28 5.71
CA LYS A 20 4.34 -19.67 4.48
C LYS A 20 4.79 -18.86 3.27
N VAL A 21 5.00 -17.56 3.43
CA VAL A 21 5.53 -16.69 2.37
C VAL A 21 6.91 -17.17 1.91
N LYS A 22 7.81 -17.48 2.85
CA LYS A 22 9.16 -17.96 2.50
C LYS A 22 9.19 -19.37 1.92
N GLY A 23 8.37 -20.28 2.46
CA GLY A 23 8.39 -21.70 2.10
C GLY A 23 7.51 -22.08 0.91
N GLU A 24 6.44 -21.33 0.63
CA GLU A 24 5.44 -21.70 -0.38
C GLU A 24 5.21 -20.57 -1.39
N TYR A 25 4.89 -19.36 -0.93
CA TYR A 25 4.47 -18.31 -1.86
C TYR A 25 5.60 -17.72 -2.69
N LEU A 26 6.73 -17.34 -2.08
CA LEU A 26 7.85 -16.79 -2.82
C LEU A 26 8.38 -17.79 -3.86
N PRO A 27 8.64 -19.07 -3.54
CA PRO A 27 9.05 -20.07 -4.54
C PRO A 27 8.08 -20.24 -5.70
N ARG A 28 6.77 -20.11 -5.45
CA ARG A 28 5.75 -20.17 -6.51
C ARG A 28 5.71 -18.88 -7.34
N GLU A 29 5.76 -17.73 -6.70
CA GLU A 29 5.56 -16.41 -7.32
C GLU A 29 6.77 -15.98 -8.15
N ILE A 30 7.99 -16.45 -7.84
CA ILE A 30 9.17 -16.25 -8.70
C ILE A 30 9.09 -16.99 -10.05
N ASN A 31 8.08 -17.84 -10.28
CA ASN A 31 7.81 -18.40 -11.61
C ASN A 31 7.06 -17.40 -12.51
N ASN A 32 6.42 -16.38 -11.93
CA ASN A 32 5.88 -15.25 -12.69
C ASN A 32 7.03 -14.32 -13.11
N SER A 33 7.21 -14.14 -14.41
CA SER A 33 8.36 -13.40 -14.96
C SER A 33 8.43 -11.94 -14.48
N LEU A 34 7.27 -11.26 -14.36
CA LEU A 34 7.20 -9.89 -13.88
C LEU A 34 7.57 -9.83 -12.39
N PHE A 35 6.97 -10.69 -11.56
CA PHE A 35 7.27 -10.76 -10.13
C PHE A 35 8.75 -11.07 -9.89
N LYS A 36 9.28 -12.10 -10.56
CA LYS A 36 10.70 -12.50 -10.49
C LYS A 36 11.62 -11.33 -10.78
N SER A 37 11.37 -10.62 -11.87
CA SER A 37 12.20 -9.52 -12.32
C SER A 37 12.15 -8.34 -11.33
N GLY A 38 10.95 -7.97 -10.86
CA GLY A 38 10.78 -6.89 -9.89
C GLY A 38 11.37 -7.22 -8.52
N TRP A 39 11.13 -8.43 -8.03
CA TRP A 39 11.66 -8.89 -6.76
C TRP A 39 13.19 -8.94 -6.78
N LYS A 40 13.80 -9.49 -7.85
CA LYS A 40 15.27 -9.51 -8.02
C LYS A 40 15.85 -8.11 -8.14
N LYS A 41 15.23 -7.22 -8.92
CA LYS A 41 15.70 -5.82 -9.08
C LYS A 41 15.74 -5.07 -7.74
N ALA A 42 14.75 -5.33 -6.88
CA ALA A 42 14.64 -4.69 -5.57
C ALA A 42 15.70 -5.11 -4.54
N GLU A 43 16.45 -6.19 -4.78
CA GLU A 43 17.43 -6.73 -3.83
C GLU A 43 18.58 -5.76 -3.52
N SER A 44 19.11 -5.08 -4.54
CA SER A 44 20.21 -4.12 -4.35
C SER A 44 19.76 -2.91 -3.51
N CYS A 45 18.56 -2.39 -3.80
CA CYS A 45 17.90 -1.36 -3.00
C CYS A 45 17.71 -1.84 -1.56
N ALA A 46 17.17 -3.04 -1.36
CA ALA A 46 16.94 -3.59 -0.03
C ALA A 46 18.22 -3.71 0.80
N ASN A 47 19.30 -4.23 0.20
CA ASN A 47 20.61 -4.36 0.85
C ASN A 47 21.18 -2.99 1.26
N SER A 48 21.16 -2.00 0.35
CA SER A 48 21.61 -0.64 0.65
C SER A 48 20.80 0.02 1.78
N LYS A 49 19.48 -0.13 1.74
CA LYS A 49 18.58 0.43 2.78
C LYS A 49 18.73 -0.31 4.11
N TYR A 50 19.05 -1.60 4.09
CA TYR A 50 19.16 -2.39 5.31
C TYR A 50 20.28 -1.87 6.22
N GLU A 51 21.45 -1.58 5.67
CA GLU A 51 22.58 -1.05 6.44
C GLU A 51 22.27 0.32 7.06
N THR A 52 21.55 1.16 6.33
CA THR A 52 21.24 2.55 6.73
C THR A 52 19.89 2.73 7.41
N ARG A 53 19.13 1.64 7.64
CA ARG A 53 17.75 1.73 8.14
C ARG A 53 17.70 2.36 9.53
N LYS A 54 16.76 3.29 9.69
CA LYS A 54 16.46 3.93 10.97
C LYS A 54 15.64 3.02 11.87
N ASP A 55 14.65 2.35 11.30
CA ASP A 55 13.84 1.38 12.02
C ASP A 55 14.47 0.00 11.93
N LYS A 56 15.06 -0.46 13.04
CA LYS A 56 15.78 -1.74 13.09
C LYS A 56 14.85 -2.96 13.07
N ALA A 57 13.55 -2.77 13.32
CA ALA A 57 12.56 -3.84 13.22
C ALA A 57 12.26 -4.23 11.76
N LEU A 58 12.56 -3.36 10.80
CA LEU A 58 12.46 -3.70 9.36
C LEU A 58 13.57 -4.71 8.99
N THR A 59 13.12 -5.85 8.47
CA THR A 59 14.00 -6.89 7.90
C THR A 59 14.35 -6.58 6.44
N LYS A 60 15.30 -7.33 5.86
CA LYS A 60 15.60 -7.25 4.42
C LYS A 60 14.37 -7.55 3.55
N ASP A 61 13.54 -8.52 3.93
CA ASP A 61 12.32 -8.87 3.19
C ASP A 61 11.32 -7.69 3.14
N HIS A 62 11.15 -6.97 4.26
CA HIS A 62 10.31 -5.76 4.30
C HIS A 62 10.86 -4.68 3.35
N LEU A 63 12.16 -4.45 3.38
CA LEU A 63 12.80 -3.45 2.53
C LEU A 63 12.74 -3.82 1.05
N GLN A 64 12.91 -5.10 0.72
CA GLN A 64 12.78 -5.59 -0.65
C GLN A 64 11.35 -5.44 -1.17
N ALA A 65 10.34 -5.69 -0.36
CA ALA A 65 8.95 -5.44 -0.71
C ALA A 65 8.66 -3.94 -0.94
N ILE A 66 9.19 -3.06 -0.08
CA ILE A 66 9.08 -1.60 -0.28
C ILE A 66 9.77 -1.19 -1.58
N CYS A 67 11.03 -1.60 -1.78
CA CYS A 67 11.79 -1.28 -2.98
C CYS A 67 11.05 -1.79 -4.24
N ALA A 68 10.57 -3.04 -4.24
CA ALA A 68 9.84 -3.63 -5.36
C ALA A 68 8.51 -2.91 -5.67
N TYR A 69 7.81 -2.43 -4.64
CA TYR A 69 6.57 -1.66 -4.81
C TYR A 69 6.83 -0.25 -5.36
N THR A 70 7.95 0.38 -5.00
CA THR A 70 8.26 1.76 -5.39
C THR A 70 9.15 1.86 -6.64
N GLU A 71 9.60 0.74 -7.19
CA GLU A 71 10.43 0.72 -8.40
C GLU A 71 9.59 1.05 -9.65
N GLU A 72 10.16 1.84 -10.55
CA GLU A 72 9.51 2.23 -11.80
C GLU A 72 9.55 1.09 -12.82
N LEU A 73 10.72 0.44 -12.92
CA LEU A 73 10.97 -0.65 -13.87
C LEU A 73 11.73 -1.82 -13.22
N PRO A 74 11.19 -3.06 -13.31
CA PRO A 74 9.91 -3.40 -13.92
C PRO A 74 8.73 -2.94 -13.05
N ASN A 75 7.65 -2.48 -13.69
CA ASN A 75 6.48 -1.97 -12.99
C ASN A 75 5.68 -3.09 -12.32
N LEU A 76 5.98 -3.35 -11.05
CA LEU A 76 5.29 -4.36 -10.26
C LEU A 76 4.02 -3.81 -9.58
N TYR A 77 4.03 -2.53 -9.21
CA TYR A 77 2.98 -1.93 -8.37
C TYR A 77 1.63 -1.85 -9.09
N GLN A 78 1.59 -1.64 -10.41
CA GLN A 78 0.32 -1.54 -11.15
C GLN A 78 -0.41 -2.89 -11.22
N PRO A 79 0.20 -3.99 -11.71
CA PRO A 79 -0.46 -5.29 -11.72
C PRO A 79 -0.74 -5.81 -10.31
N PHE A 80 0.17 -5.57 -9.36
CA PHE A 80 -0.05 -5.88 -7.95
C PHE A 80 -1.30 -5.19 -7.41
N ASN A 81 -1.42 -3.86 -7.54
CA ASN A 81 -2.59 -3.13 -7.04
C ASN A 81 -3.88 -3.53 -7.76
N ALA A 82 -3.81 -3.92 -9.04
CA ALA A 82 -4.96 -4.46 -9.78
C ALA A 82 -5.39 -5.83 -9.23
N ALA A 83 -4.43 -6.71 -8.92
CA ALA A 83 -4.69 -8.00 -8.29
C ALA A 83 -5.25 -7.85 -6.88
N VAL A 84 -4.68 -6.98 -6.05
CA VAL A 84 -5.18 -6.70 -4.69
C VAL A 84 -6.62 -6.19 -4.74
N ARG A 85 -6.97 -5.30 -5.68
CA ARG A 85 -8.32 -4.70 -5.77
C ARG A 85 -9.45 -5.71 -5.99
N ARG A 86 -9.16 -6.83 -6.65
CA ARG A 86 -10.16 -7.84 -7.06
C ARG A 86 -9.83 -9.25 -6.59
N GLY A 87 -8.78 -9.40 -5.79
CA GLY A 87 -8.16 -10.69 -5.52
C GLY A 87 -8.86 -11.52 -4.45
N ARG A 88 -9.81 -10.97 -3.68
CA ARG A 88 -10.47 -11.71 -2.58
C ARG A 88 -11.00 -13.09 -3.00
N PRO A 89 -11.74 -13.24 -4.13
CA PRO A 89 -12.24 -14.55 -4.56
C PRO A 89 -11.14 -15.57 -4.85
N ASN A 90 -9.95 -15.10 -5.23
CA ASN A 90 -8.81 -15.93 -5.62
C ASN A 90 -7.73 -15.98 -4.53
N TYR A 91 -7.96 -15.37 -3.36
CA TYR A 91 -6.92 -15.15 -2.36
C TYR A 91 -6.32 -16.46 -1.84
N ASN A 92 -7.12 -17.52 -1.74
CA ASN A 92 -6.65 -18.83 -1.26
C ASN A 92 -6.26 -19.79 -2.40
N THR A 93 -6.18 -19.32 -3.65
CA THR A 93 -5.84 -20.16 -4.81
C THR A 93 -4.50 -19.74 -5.41
N PRO A 94 -3.87 -20.58 -6.26
CA PRO A 94 -2.67 -20.20 -7.01
C PRO A 94 -2.85 -19.03 -7.97
N ALA A 95 -4.10 -18.59 -8.24
CA ALA A 95 -4.38 -17.47 -9.13
C ALA A 95 -4.01 -16.10 -8.52
N PHE A 96 -3.98 -15.97 -7.19
CA PHE A 96 -3.39 -14.80 -6.55
C PHE A 96 -1.88 -15.03 -6.39
N GLN A 97 -1.08 -14.33 -7.20
CA GLN A 97 0.38 -14.51 -7.28
C GLN A 97 1.16 -13.38 -6.61
N TYR A 98 0.59 -12.75 -5.58
CA TYR A 98 1.19 -11.62 -4.89
C TYR A 98 1.10 -11.70 -3.35
N HIS A 99 0.98 -12.90 -2.78
CA HIS A 99 1.00 -13.11 -1.33
C HIS A 99 2.28 -12.60 -0.70
N THR A 100 3.43 -12.81 -1.34
CA THR A 100 4.74 -12.37 -0.82
C THR A 100 4.79 -10.86 -0.68
N LEU A 101 4.51 -10.13 -1.77
CA LEU A 101 4.55 -8.68 -1.77
C LEU A 101 3.48 -8.09 -0.84
N HIS A 102 2.28 -8.65 -0.85
CA HIS A 102 1.19 -8.20 0.02
C HIS A 102 1.57 -8.33 1.50
N TYR A 103 2.02 -9.52 1.92
CA TYR A 103 2.38 -9.79 3.31
C TYR A 103 3.46 -8.85 3.82
N TRP A 104 4.60 -8.78 3.11
CA TRP A 104 5.73 -7.96 3.55
C TRP A 104 5.42 -6.47 3.54
N LEU A 105 4.58 -5.98 2.63
CA LEU A 105 4.12 -4.59 2.69
C LEU A 105 3.19 -4.34 3.88
N VAL A 106 2.19 -5.20 4.14
CA VAL A 106 1.32 -5.03 5.31
C VAL A 106 2.13 -5.04 6.60
N SER A 107 3.03 -6.02 6.79
CA SER A 107 3.85 -6.11 8.00
C SER A 107 4.83 -4.94 8.14
N ALA A 108 5.40 -4.44 7.04
CA ALA A 108 6.23 -3.24 7.06
C ALA A 108 5.43 -2.00 7.50
N LEU A 109 4.21 -1.83 6.99
CA LEU A 109 3.35 -0.70 7.37
C LEU A 109 2.91 -0.78 8.84
N GLU A 110 2.66 -1.98 9.34
CA GLU A 110 2.41 -2.22 10.77
C GLU A 110 3.60 -1.76 11.62
N ILE A 111 4.84 -2.11 11.25
CA ILE A 111 6.06 -1.63 11.93
C ILE A 111 6.13 -0.09 11.87
N LEU A 112 5.99 0.49 10.68
CA LEU A 112 6.17 1.93 10.44
C LEU A 112 5.09 2.82 11.07
N ARG A 113 3.95 2.26 11.48
CA ARG A 113 2.87 3.00 12.13
C ARG A 113 2.90 2.90 13.66
N ILE A 114 3.60 1.93 14.24
CA ILE A 114 3.66 1.75 15.71
C ILE A 114 4.17 3.03 16.38
N ASN A 115 3.43 3.47 17.42
CA ASN A 115 3.73 4.67 18.20
C ASN A 115 3.89 5.94 17.36
N LYS A 116 3.27 6.01 16.18
CA LYS A 116 3.24 7.21 15.33
C LYS A 116 1.84 7.81 15.32
N PRO A 117 1.71 9.15 15.36
CA PRO A 117 0.42 9.79 15.18
C PRO A 117 -0.10 9.58 13.75
N CYS A 118 -1.40 9.73 13.59
CA CYS A 118 -2.01 9.89 12.27
C CYS A 118 -1.41 11.09 11.56
N ARG A 119 -1.34 11.05 10.23
CA ARG A 119 -0.66 12.06 9.41
C ARG A 119 -1.52 12.52 8.24
N ILE A 120 -1.30 13.76 7.84
CA ILE A 120 -1.87 14.29 6.60
C ILE A 120 -0.99 13.89 5.42
N THR A 121 -1.64 13.41 4.37
CA THR A 121 -1.02 13.03 3.11
C THR A 121 -1.96 13.32 1.94
N TYR A 122 -1.40 13.34 0.74
CA TYR A 122 -2.06 13.85 -0.44
C TYR A 122 -1.96 12.85 -1.58
N ARG A 123 -3.03 12.71 -2.35
CA ARG A 123 -3.05 11.88 -3.56
C ARG A 123 -3.74 12.61 -4.68
N ARG A 124 -3.19 12.47 -5.88
CA ARG A 124 -3.75 12.94 -7.14
C ARG A 124 -4.13 11.72 -7.98
N SER A 125 -5.31 11.72 -8.58
CA SER A 125 -5.82 10.56 -9.30
C SER A 125 -6.79 10.93 -10.43
N ASN A 126 -7.27 9.89 -11.11
CA ASN A 126 -8.35 9.96 -12.09
C ASN A 126 -9.69 10.22 -11.40
N VAL A 127 -10.77 10.28 -12.18
CA VAL A 127 -12.11 10.63 -11.70
C VAL A 127 -12.56 9.68 -10.58
N PHE A 128 -12.97 10.28 -9.46
CA PHE A 128 -13.63 9.61 -8.34
C PHE A 128 -14.92 10.35 -8.01
N THR A 129 -15.95 9.59 -7.62
CA THR A 129 -17.23 10.11 -7.16
C THR A 129 -17.50 9.65 -5.72
N GLY A 130 -18.17 10.52 -4.96
CA GLY A 130 -18.58 10.21 -3.60
C GLY A 130 -19.31 11.38 -2.97
N ALA A 131 -20.01 11.12 -1.87
CA ALA A 131 -20.78 12.12 -1.13
C ALA A 131 -20.17 12.40 0.24
N VAL A 132 -20.41 13.59 0.79
CA VAL A 132 -20.09 13.89 2.19
C VAL A 132 -20.81 12.88 3.09
N ASN A 133 -20.14 12.47 4.16
CA ASN A 133 -20.52 11.40 5.09
C ASN A 133 -20.39 9.96 4.57
N GLN A 134 -20.14 9.74 3.29
CA GLN A 134 -19.87 8.41 2.77
C GLN A 134 -18.55 7.86 3.33
N ILE A 135 -18.56 6.58 3.74
CA ILE A 135 -17.36 5.83 4.08
C ILE A 135 -16.85 5.11 2.82
N ILE A 136 -15.54 5.23 2.58
CA ILE A 136 -14.87 4.66 1.44
C ILE A 136 -13.62 3.90 1.87
N ARG A 137 -13.14 3.03 1.00
CA ARG A 137 -11.90 2.27 1.15
C ARG A 137 -11.28 2.12 -0.22
N PHE A 138 -9.99 2.41 -0.36
CA PHE A 138 -9.33 2.34 -1.67
C PHE A 138 -9.23 0.92 -2.24
N GLY A 139 -9.18 -0.10 -1.37
CA GLY A 139 -9.20 -1.50 -1.78
C GLY A 139 -7.90 -2.01 -2.42
N SER A 140 -6.87 -1.19 -2.49
CA SER A 140 -5.51 -1.57 -2.84
C SER A 140 -4.54 -0.77 -2.00
N PHE A 141 -3.25 -1.10 -2.06
CA PHE A 141 -2.24 -0.19 -1.55
C PHE A 141 -2.35 1.14 -2.30
N THR A 142 -2.25 2.23 -1.54
CA THR A 142 -2.51 3.58 -2.05
C THR A 142 -1.33 4.46 -1.74
N SER A 143 -0.53 4.71 -2.78
CA SER A 143 0.58 5.66 -2.72
C SER A 143 0.06 7.09 -2.58
N THR A 144 0.61 7.80 -1.61
CA THR A 144 0.29 9.18 -1.27
C THR A 144 1.59 9.92 -0.93
N SER A 145 1.57 11.24 -0.85
CA SER A 145 2.76 12.04 -0.54
C SER A 145 2.54 12.98 0.63
N LYS A 146 3.61 13.34 1.35
CA LYS A 146 3.58 14.49 2.26
C LYS A 146 3.58 15.83 1.51
N GLU A 147 3.93 15.84 0.23
CA GLU A 147 3.89 17.01 -0.64
C GLU A 147 2.51 17.13 -1.29
N PRO A 148 1.78 18.24 -1.10
CA PRO A 148 0.42 18.40 -1.60
C PRO A 148 0.33 18.53 -3.12
N ASN A 149 1.41 19.01 -3.75
CA ASN A 149 1.37 19.47 -5.13
C ASN A 149 2.45 18.85 -6.04
N LEU A 150 2.83 17.59 -5.83
CA LEU A 150 3.82 16.91 -6.68
C LEU A 150 3.46 17.01 -8.19
N PRO A 151 4.40 17.42 -9.05
CA PRO A 151 4.20 17.45 -10.50
C PRO A 151 4.09 16.02 -11.06
N GLY A 152 3.60 15.88 -12.29
CA GLY A 152 3.49 14.57 -12.97
C GLY A 152 2.23 13.76 -12.66
N PHE A 153 1.41 14.18 -11.69
CA PHE A 153 0.15 13.50 -11.34
C PHE A 153 -1.09 14.28 -11.79
N GLY A 154 -2.19 13.57 -12.06
CA GLY A 154 -3.43 14.12 -12.62
C GLY A 154 -4.11 15.19 -11.74
N LYS A 155 -4.92 16.05 -12.36
CA LYS A 155 -5.61 17.19 -11.70
C LYS A 155 -7.11 16.98 -11.50
N LYS A 156 -7.67 15.86 -11.95
CA LYS A 156 -9.14 15.63 -11.94
C LYS A 156 -9.67 15.45 -10.52
N THR A 157 -9.12 14.49 -9.78
CA THR A 157 -9.53 14.24 -8.40
C THR A 157 -8.30 14.21 -7.52
N CYS A 158 -8.39 14.94 -6.43
CA CYS A 158 -7.38 15.02 -5.40
C CYS A 158 -7.94 14.60 -4.05
N PHE A 159 -7.09 14.09 -3.18
CA PHE A 159 -7.44 13.65 -1.84
C PHE A 159 -6.54 14.32 -0.82
N HIS A 160 -7.14 14.98 0.15
CA HIS A 160 -6.48 15.42 1.39
C HIS A 160 -6.83 14.38 2.46
N ILE A 161 -5.87 13.55 2.85
CA ILE A 161 -6.13 12.33 3.62
C ILE A 161 -5.48 12.43 5.00
N GLN A 162 -6.26 12.24 6.06
CA GLN A 162 -5.73 11.91 7.38
C GLN A 162 -5.70 10.39 7.53
N THR A 163 -4.51 9.80 7.43
CA THR A 163 -4.29 8.35 7.57
C THR A 163 -3.68 8.02 8.94
N CYS A 164 -4.14 6.94 9.55
CA CYS A 164 -3.63 6.37 10.80
C CYS A 164 -2.91 5.03 10.59
N TYR A 165 -3.05 4.42 9.40
CA TYR A 165 -2.41 3.16 9.04
C TYR A 165 -1.30 3.32 8.00
N GLY A 166 -1.13 4.51 7.43
CA GLY A 166 -0.12 4.81 6.43
C GLY A 166 1.29 4.91 7.01
N GLY A 167 2.21 4.14 6.41
CA GLY A 167 3.64 4.14 6.73
C GLY A 167 4.42 5.12 5.85
N SER A 168 5.41 5.83 6.41
CA SER A 168 6.25 6.74 5.62
C SER A 168 7.38 5.94 4.98
N LEU A 169 7.43 5.93 3.65
CA LEU A 169 8.45 5.24 2.88
C LEU A 169 9.63 6.15 2.49
N LYS A 170 9.61 7.43 2.86
CA LYS A 170 10.68 8.43 2.57
C LYS A 170 12.11 7.91 2.70
N ASP A 171 12.40 7.10 3.73
CA ASP A 171 13.76 6.60 3.99
C ASP A 171 14.04 5.25 3.29
N TYR A 172 13.02 4.59 2.74
CA TYR A 172 13.04 3.19 2.28
C TYR A 172 12.65 2.98 0.82
N SER A 173 11.96 3.91 0.18
CA SER A 173 11.60 3.83 -1.25
C SER A 173 12.79 4.08 -2.18
N VAL A 174 12.65 3.68 -3.44
CA VAL A 174 13.60 3.94 -4.53
C VAL A 174 13.74 5.46 -4.78
N PHE A 175 12.63 6.18 -4.79
CA PHE A 175 12.60 7.65 -4.94
C PHE A 175 13.01 8.43 -3.69
N GLY A 176 13.08 7.75 -2.53
CA GLY A 176 13.50 8.32 -1.27
C GLY A 176 12.80 9.63 -0.92
N LYS A 177 13.59 10.71 -0.83
CA LYS A 177 13.13 12.01 -0.33
C LYS A 177 12.35 12.84 -1.36
N SER A 178 12.39 12.53 -2.66
CA SER A 178 11.74 13.36 -3.69
C SER A 178 10.22 13.26 -3.62
N GLU A 179 9.67 12.05 -3.49
CA GLU A 179 8.22 11.84 -3.40
C GLU A 179 7.69 11.93 -1.96
N ARG A 180 8.56 11.74 -0.96
CA ARG A 180 8.18 11.65 0.47
C ARG A 180 6.97 10.75 0.68
N GLU A 181 6.99 9.60 0.01
CA GLU A 181 5.84 8.73 -0.11
C GLU A 181 5.35 8.26 1.27
N VAL A 182 4.02 8.25 1.41
CA VAL A 182 3.29 7.56 2.47
C VAL A 182 2.44 6.50 1.78
N LEU A 183 2.61 5.24 2.17
CA LEU A 183 1.84 4.14 1.62
C LEU A 183 0.73 3.75 2.58
N ILE A 184 -0.51 3.79 2.08
CA ILE A 184 -1.71 3.44 2.84
C ILE A 184 -2.11 1.99 2.50
N PRO A 185 -2.39 1.14 3.50
CA PRO A 185 -2.78 -0.25 3.27
C PRO A 185 -4.23 -0.38 2.73
N PRO A 186 -4.58 -1.53 2.12
CA PRO A 186 -5.89 -1.73 1.47
C PRO A 186 -7.10 -1.77 2.43
N TYR A 187 -6.86 -1.96 3.72
CA TYR A 187 -7.89 -2.12 4.75
C TYR A 187 -8.33 -0.82 5.45
N GLU A 188 -7.61 0.30 5.27
CA GLU A 188 -7.97 1.56 5.96
C GLU A 188 -9.23 2.18 5.36
N MET A 189 -10.18 2.55 6.24
CA MET A 189 -11.42 3.22 5.85
C MET A 189 -11.35 4.71 6.08
N PHE A 190 -12.07 5.46 5.25
CA PHE A 190 -12.10 6.91 5.29
C PHE A 190 -13.51 7.44 5.17
N LYS A 191 -13.89 8.39 6.03
CA LYS A 191 -15.11 9.18 5.87
C LYS A 191 -14.79 10.41 5.04
N ILE A 192 -15.59 10.65 4.00
CA ILE A 192 -15.57 11.92 3.25
C ILE A 192 -16.20 12.99 4.14
N VAL A 193 -15.38 13.92 4.65
CA VAL A 193 -15.88 14.99 5.54
C VAL A 193 -16.12 16.30 4.81
N LYS A 194 -15.51 16.49 3.63
CA LYS A 194 -15.70 17.67 2.78
C LYS A 194 -15.35 17.35 1.34
N ILE A 195 -16.03 18.01 0.42
CA ILE A 195 -15.71 18.05 -1.00
C ILE A 195 -15.47 19.52 -1.36
N ALA A 196 -14.31 19.84 -1.91
CA ALA A 196 -13.93 21.19 -2.33
C ALA A 196 -13.60 21.23 -3.83
N LYS A 197 -13.65 22.40 -4.45
CA LYS A 197 -13.30 22.63 -5.86
C LYS A 197 -12.10 23.56 -5.95
N GLY A 198 -11.17 23.29 -6.88
CA GLY A 198 -9.99 24.11 -7.12
C GLY A 198 -8.87 23.93 -6.10
N SER A 199 -9.13 24.28 -4.83
CA SER A 199 -8.15 24.27 -3.75
C SER A 199 -8.75 23.90 -2.39
N TYR A 200 -7.91 23.38 -1.50
CA TYR A 200 -8.22 23.13 -0.10
C TYR A 200 -6.92 23.07 0.72
N LYS A 201 -6.77 24.00 1.67
CA LYS A 201 -5.52 24.19 2.43
C LYS A 201 -4.34 24.34 1.46
N SER A 202 -3.31 23.52 1.60
CA SER A 202 -2.11 23.53 0.76
C SER A 202 -2.29 22.83 -0.59
N MET A 203 -3.38 22.10 -0.83
CA MET A 203 -3.66 21.50 -2.13
C MET A 203 -4.28 22.51 -3.08
N THR A 204 -3.70 22.63 -4.28
CA THR A 204 -4.18 23.47 -5.37
C THR A 204 -4.19 22.71 -6.70
N ASN A 205 -4.75 23.33 -7.74
CA ASN A 205 -4.79 22.80 -9.10
C ASN A 205 -5.51 21.44 -9.22
N CYS A 206 -6.66 21.32 -8.55
CA CYS A 206 -7.50 20.12 -8.55
C CYS A 206 -8.95 20.46 -8.92
N ASN A 207 -9.59 19.75 -9.85
CA ASN A 207 -10.99 20.02 -10.20
C ASN A 207 -11.90 19.73 -9.00
N THR A 208 -11.67 18.61 -8.31
CA THR A 208 -12.38 18.22 -7.08
C THR A 208 -11.39 17.67 -6.06
N ILE A 209 -11.55 18.08 -4.79
CA ILE A 209 -10.75 17.61 -3.65
C ILE A 209 -11.67 16.94 -2.65
N PHE A 210 -11.40 15.68 -2.34
CA PHE A 210 -12.05 14.92 -1.28
C PHE A 210 -11.21 15.00 -0.01
N VAL A 211 -11.79 15.53 1.06
CA VAL A 211 -11.14 15.57 2.38
C VAL A 211 -11.57 14.32 3.13
N LEU A 212 -10.60 13.47 3.42
CA LEU A 212 -10.79 12.16 4.03
C LEU A 212 -10.26 12.17 5.47
N LYS A 213 -11.10 11.74 6.42
CA LYS A 213 -10.67 11.41 7.78
C LYS A 213 -10.69 9.90 7.98
N ASN A 214 -9.72 9.37 8.73
CA ASN A 214 -9.74 7.98 9.15
C ASN A 214 -11.10 7.62 9.79
N ALA A 215 -11.64 6.48 9.39
CA ALA A 215 -12.89 5.91 9.88
C ALA A 215 -12.68 4.46 10.36
N GLY A 216 -11.49 4.16 10.90
CA GLY A 216 -11.09 2.82 11.29
C GLY A 216 -10.52 2.00 10.14
N ASN A 217 -10.69 0.68 10.21
CA ASN A 217 -10.23 -0.28 9.22
C ASN A 217 -11.25 -1.41 9.08
N LEU A 218 -11.23 -2.07 7.92
CA LEU A 218 -12.03 -3.27 7.64
C LEU A 218 -11.18 -4.27 6.88
N SER A 219 -11.14 -5.50 7.40
CA SER A 219 -10.47 -6.66 6.82
C SER A 219 -11.50 -7.76 6.68
N ASN A 220 -11.86 -8.09 5.44
CA ASN A 220 -12.77 -9.19 5.11
C ASN A 220 -12.02 -10.54 5.04
N LEU A 221 -10.69 -10.49 4.93
CA LEU A 221 -9.81 -11.65 5.06
C LEU A 221 -9.19 -11.67 6.46
N LYS A 222 -8.95 -12.87 6.98
CA LYS A 222 -8.26 -13.06 8.27
C LYS A 222 -7.38 -14.28 8.20
N CYS A 223 -6.11 -14.06 7.85
CA CYS A 223 -5.15 -15.12 7.65
C CYS A 223 -5.59 -16.10 6.55
N ILE A 224 -4.64 -16.87 6.04
CA ILE A 224 -4.97 -17.98 5.15
C ILE A 224 -5.25 -19.19 6.05
N GLY A 225 -6.51 -19.63 6.08
CA GLY A 225 -6.90 -20.91 6.66
C GLY A 225 -6.11 -22.05 6.00
N PRO A 226 -6.06 -23.26 6.61
CA PRO A 226 -5.48 -24.41 5.93
C PRO A 226 -6.10 -24.54 4.53
N LEU A 227 -5.26 -24.83 3.52
CA LEU A 227 -5.77 -25.28 2.24
C LEU A 227 -6.59 -26.52 2.56
N ASN A 228 -7.90 -26.48 2.31
CA ASN A 228 -8.65 -27.72 2.18
C ASN A 228 -8.11 -28.35 0.90
N VAL A 229 -7.13 -29.25 1.07
CA VAL A 229 -6.69 -30.21 0.06
C VAL A 229 -7.77 -31.27 -0.04
#